data_AF-A0A3F3PI53-F1
#
_entry.id   AF-A0A3F3PI53-F1
#
_cell.length_a   1.000
_cell.length_b   1.000
_cell.length_c   1.000
_cell.angle_alpha   90.00
_cell.angle_beta   90.00
_cell.angle_gamma   90.00
#
_symmetry.space_group_name_H-M   'P 1'
#
loop_
_entity.id
_entity.type
_entity.pdbx_description
1 polymer ?
#
loop_
_entity_poly.entity_id
_entity_poly.type
_entity_poly.pdbx_seq_one_letter_code
_entity_poly.pdbx_strand_id
1 'polypeptide(L)'
;MLARIFSPFIRTLAPRSESCQTLHKSSSPVVNSLFPLLHARPAYNMDSIDSILDAATILSRISDIDRENLLAHRAKLEAAFRNLKSLLKASDEIASGRSLLGFLERNEGTIREWFRNAGESDNKSEGDWVDEDPRIVDLSIVDQESSLDERFRAGLSAINLASTYMTWEQNRLKTVKRRRKTRVDALCDNLGAGNRSTFYKEYVDASDNFRDKEKAKNYIEYGVKSLVFGRMFVRHMQVYAGDMSTDVHLGVLGILFLTTYFRRVTYPNIPLLVNAILSSDWGKLAEEKTEWVSSRLKQNDGKLHRK
;
A
#
# COMPACT_ATOMS: atom_id res chain seq x y z
N MET A 1 19.04 -11.67 -7.56
CA MET A 1 19.80 -11.90 -8.82
C MET A 1 20.46 -10.62 -9.34
N LEU A 2 19.72 -9.51 -9.52
CA LEU A 2 20.27 -8.22 -9.99
C LEU A 2 21.30 -7.57 -9.05
N ALA A 3 21.12 -7.68 -7.72
CA ALA A 3 22.10 -7.14 -6.76
C ALA A 3 23.50 -7.78 -6.84
N ARG A 4 23.60 -9.03 -7.35
CA ARG A 4 24.88 -9.72 -7.59
C ARG A 4 25.56 -9.28 -8.89
N ILE A 5 24.80 -8.72 -9.85
CA ILE A 5 25.32 -8.24 -11.14
C ILE A 5 25.94 -6.84 -10.99
N PHE A 6 25.39 -5.96 -10.14
CA PHE A 6 25.82 -4.56 -10.05
C PHE A 6 26.82 -4.24 -8.93
N SER A 7 27.08 -5.17 -8.01
CA SER A 7 28.03 -4.97 -6.90
C SER A 7 29.48 -4.71 -7.35
N PRO A 8 30.02 -5.35 -8.41
CA PRO A 8 31.36 -5.05 -8.91
C PRO A 8 31.45 -3.67 -9.56
N PHE A 9 30.37 -3.19 -10.17
CA PHE A 9 30.36 -1.96 -10.97
C PHE A 9 30.40 -0.68 -10.12
N ILE A 10 29.83 -0.71 -8.91
CA ILE A 10 29.80 0.44 -7.99
C ILE A 10 31.12 0.58 -7.20
N ARG A 11 31.86 -0.51 -6.95
CA ARG A 11 33.13 -0.48 -6.19
C ARG A 11 34.33 0.05 -6.99
N THR A 12 34.32 -0.04 -8.32
CA THR A 12 35.42 0.40 -9.20
C THR A 12 35.33 1.87 -9.65
N LEU A 13 34.31 2.62 -9.22
CA LEU A 13 34.13 4.04 -9.57
C LEU A 13 34.63 5.02 -8.49
N ALA A 14 35.36 4.52 -7.48
CA ALA A 14 36.10 5.36 -6.54
C ALA A 14 37.39 5.85 -7.21
N PRO A 15 37.72 7.16 -7.14
CA PRO A 15 38.86 7.71 -7.87
C PRO A 15 40.17 7.16 -7.31
N ARG A 16 40.97 6.51 -8.17
CA ARG A 16 42.41 6.37 -7.96
C ARG A 16 43.08 7.55 -8.64
N SER A 17 43.77 8.37 -7.86
CA SER A 17 44.68 9.39 -8.36
C SER A 17 45.90 8.69 -8.94
N GLU A 18 46.16 8.80 -10.24
CA GLU A 18 47.53 8.79 -10.77
C GLU A 18 47.64 9.29 -12.21
N SER A 19 48.80 9.90 -12.43
CA SER A 19 49.37 10.72 -13.50
C SER A 19 49.13 10.39 -14.98
N CYS A 20 49.09 11.47 -15.76
CA CYS A 20 49.30 11.57 -17.20
C CYS A 20 50.44 10.71 -17.74
N GLN A 21 50.14 9.94 -18.80
CA GLN A 21 51.10 9.70 -19.90
C GLN A 21 50.37 9.72 -21.25
N THR A 22 50.92 10.50 -22.16
CA THR A 22 50.56 10.62 -23.57
C THR A 22 51.11 9.44 -24.38
N LEU A 23 50.30 8.80 -25.24
CA LEU A 23 50.84 8.02 -26.38
C LEU A 23 49.83 7.77 -27.51
N HIS A 24 50.23 8.29 -28.68
CA HIS A 24 50.08 7.83 -30.06
C HIS A 24 48.77 7.28 -30.66
N LYS A 25 48.35 8.00 -31.71
CA LYS A 25 47.37 7.60 -32.73
C LYS A 25 47.82 6.34 -33.47
N SER A 26 46.97 5.32 -33.48
CA SER A 26 47.01 4.18 -34.38
C SER A 26 45.60 3.98 -34.97
N SER A 27 45.42 4.39 -36.22
CA SER A 27 44.19 4.25 -36.98
C SER A 27 43.97 2.77 -37.34
N SER A 28 42.95 2.14 -36.75
CA SER A 28 42.51 0.78 -37.13
C SER A 28 41.30 0.85 -38.08
N PRO A 29 41.23 0.05 -39.17
CA PRO A 29 40.20 0.19 -40.21
C PRO A 29 38.82 -0.37 -39.85
N VAL A 30 38.57 -0.75 -38.60
CA VAL A 30 37.33 -1.44 -38.19
C VAL A 30 36.22 -0.48 -37.72
N VAL A 31 36.51 0.83 -37.61
CA VAL A 31 35.54 1.82 -37.09
C VAL A 31 34.49 2.26 -38.13
N ASN A 32 34.66 1.94 -39.41
CA ASN A 32 33.76 2.42 -40.48
C ASN A 32 32.54 1.52 -40.76
N SER A 33 32.36 0.39 -40.08
CA SER A 33 31.21 -0.52 -40.31
C SER A 33 30.08 -0.41 -39.28
N LEU A 34 30.24 0.37 -38.20
CA LEU A 34 29.22 0.57 -37.15
C LEU A 34 28.52 1.94 -37.19
N PHE A 35 29.02 2.89 -37.97
CA PHE A 35 28.48 4.25 -38.02
C PHE A 35 27.16 4.48 -38.80
N PRO A 36 26.71 3.61 -39.74
CA PRO A 36 25.40 3.83 -40.39
C PRO A 36 24.18 3.45 -39.52
N LEU A 37 24.36 2.71 -38.41
CA LEU A 37 23.24 2.16 -37.62
C LEU A 37 22.73 3.07 -36.50
N LEU A 38 23.39 4.20 -36.24
CA LEU A 38 23.04 5.13 -35.14
C LEU A 38 22.31 6.41 -35.59
N HIS A 39 22.15 6.65 -36.89
CA HIS A 39 21.50 7.87 -37.40
C HIS A 39 20.09 7.69 -37.96
N ALA A 40 19.49 6.51 -37.83
CA ALA A 40 18.09 6.29 -38.18
C ALA A 40 17.38 5.46 -37.11
N ARG A 41 17.19 6.03 -35.91
CA ARG A 41 16.23 5.49 -34.94
C ARG A 41 15.37 6.62 -34.38
N PRO A 42 14.03 6.46 -34.37
CA PRO A 42 13.15 7.42 -33.74
C PRO A 42 13.50 7.52 -32.25
N ALA A 43 13.24 8.69 -31.65
CA ALA A 43 13.42 8.94 -30.23
C ALA A 43 12.99 7.71 -29.42
N TYR A 44 13.97 7.03 -28.79
CA TYR A 44 13.74 5.82 -28.03
C TYR A 44 12.88 6.20 -26.82
N ASN A 45 11.58 5.94 -26.92
CA ASN A 45 10.65 6.22 -25.84
C ASN A 45 10.86 5.14 -24.75
N MET A 46 11.52 5.49 -23.65
CA MET A 46 11.87 4.57 -22.56
C MET A 46 10.67 4.22 -21.66
N ASP A 47 9.51 3.99 -22.26
CA ASP A 47 8.25 3.80 -21.53
C ASP A 47 7.89 2.33 -21.28
N SER A 48 8.61 1.38 -21.91
CA SER A 48 8.38 -0.05 -21.71
C SER A 48 9.45 -0.69 -20.81
N ILE A 49 9.01 -1.53 -19.88
CA ILE A 49 9.88 -2.37 -19.01
C ILE A 49 10.87 -3.19 -19.86
N ASP A 50 10.44 -3.67 -21.02
CA ASP A 50 11.28 -4.46 -21.93
C ASP A 50 12.44 -3.63 -22.49
N SER A 51 12.20 -2.36 -22.84
CA SER A 51 13.24 -1.45 -23.30
C SER A 51 14.28 -1.15 -22.21
N ILE A 52 13.88 -1.22 -20.95
CA ILE A 52 14.80 -1.01 -19.81
C ILE A 52 15.61 -2.28 -19.52
N LEU A 53 15.00 -3.46 -19.63
CA LEU A 53 15.70 -4.74 -19.48
C LEU A 53 16.72 -4.98 -20.60
N ASP A 54 16.38 -4.58 -21.83
CA ASP A 54 17.33 -4.58 -22.95
C ASP A 54 18.50 -3.63 -22.71
N ALA A 55 18.22 -2.41 -22.23
CA ALA A 55 19.28 -1.44 -21.89
C ALA A 55 20.20 -1.97 -20.77
N ALA A 56 19.64 -2.60 -19.73
CA ALA A 56 20.42 -3.21 -18.65
C ALA A 56 21.28 -4.39 -19.14
N THR A 57 20.74 -5.19 -20.06
CA THR A 57 21.45 -6.30 -20.68
C THR A 57 22.61 -5.80 -21.55
N ILE A 58 22.39 -4.74 -22.32
CA ILE A 58 23.45 -4.10 -23.13
C ILE A 58 24.56 -3.57 -22.22
N LEU A 59 24.21 -2.84 -21.16
CA LEU A 59 25.18 -2.30 -20.19
C LEU A 59 25.99 -3.40 -19.49
N SER A 60 25.41 -4.58 -19.26
CA SER A 60 26.10 -5.71 -18.63
C SER A 60 27.15 -6.38 -19.52
N ARG A 61 27.10 -6.14 -20.84
CA ARG A 61 27.98 -6.73 -21.86
C ARG A 61 29.09 -5.79 -22.33
N ILE A 62 29.15 -4.57 -21.79
CA ILE A 62 30.15 -3.59 -22.21
C ILE A 62 31.52 -3.97 -21.62
N SER A 63 32.53 -3.98 -22.49
CA SER A 63 33.92 -4.31 -22.12
C SER A 63 34.57 -3.19 -21.30
N ASP A 64 35.62 -3.51 -20.54
CA ASP A 64 36.34 -2.50 -19.74
C ASP A 64 36.95 -1.35 -20.58
N ILE A 65 37.14 -1.56 -21.88
CA ILE A 65 37.72 -0.58 -22.81
C ILE A 65 36.73 0.56 -23.12
N ASP A 66 35.42 0.28 -23.08
CA ASP A 66 34.36 1.27 -23.36
C ASP A 66 33.91 2.03 -22.09
N ARG A 67 34.54 1.73 -20.95
CA ARG A 67 34.15 2.22 -19.64
C ARG A 67 34.39 3.72 -19.49
N GLU A 68 35.45 4.26 -20.09
CA GLU A 68 35.74 5.71 -20.06
C GLU A 68 34.70 6.52 -20.85
N ASN A 69 34.23 5.99 -21.98
CA ASN A 69 33.18 6.63 -22.76
C ASN A 69 31.83 6.66 -22.00
N LEU A 70 31.57 5.65 -21.17
CA LEU A 70 30.40 5.62 -20.29
C LEU A 70 30.49 6.57 -19.09
N LEU A 71 31.70 6.91 -18.62
CA LEU A 71 31.86 7.86 -17.52
C LEU A 71 31.27 9.24 -17.86
N ALA A 72 31.42 9.68 -19.11
CA ALA A 72 30.80 10.91 -19.60
C ALA A 72 29.26 10.91 -19.51
N HIS A 73 28.64 9.72 -19.42
CA HIS A 73 27.19 9.54 -19.31
C HIS A 73 26.72 9.06 -17.93
N ARG A 74 27.63 9.00 -16.94
CA ARG A 74 27.35 8.49 -15.59
C ARG A 74 26.12 9.11 -14.95
N ALA A 75 25.99 10.44 -14.98
CA ALA A 75 24.85 11.13 -14.37
C ALA A 75 23.50 10.73 -14.99
N LYS A 76 23.46 10.53 -16.32
CA LYS A 76 22.26 10.07 -17.03
C LYS A 76 21.93 8.62 -16.69
N LEU A 77 22.94 7.76 -16.59
CA LEU A 77 22.77 6.36 -16.18
C LEU A 77 22.28 6.27 -14.73
N GLU A 78 22.85 7.03 -13.79
CA GLU A 78 22.39 7.06 -12.40
C GLU A 78 20.95 7.58 -12.26
N ALA A 79 20.55 8.54 -13.09
CA ALA A 79 19.15 8.99 -13.16
C ALA A 79 18.23 7.88 -13.70
N ALA A 80 18.60 7.23 -14.80
CA ALA A 80 17.84 6.11 -15.37
C ALA A 80 17.71 4.94 -14.38
N PHE A 81 18.78 4.59 -13.67
CA PHE A 81 18.74 3.55 -12.62
C PHE A 81 17.87 3.93 -11.43
N ARG A 82 17.87 5.20 -11.01
CA ARG A 82 16.95 5.68 -9.96
C ARG A 82 15.50 5.56 -10.42
N ASN A 83 15.20 5.94 -11.67
CA ASN A 83 13.87 5.84 -12.25
C ASN A 83 13.43 4.37 -12.40
N LEU A 84 14.31 3.49 -12.85
CA LEU A 84 14.05 2.05 -12.91
C LEU A 84 13.80 1.47 -11.51
N LYS A 85 14.59 1.87 -10.52
CA LYS A 85 14.40 1.44 -9.13
C LYS A 85 13.07 1.93 -8.56
N SER A 86 12.61 3.13 -8.90
CA SER A 86 11.27 3.60 -8.50
C SER A 86 10.16 2.83 -9.22
N LEU A 87 10.33 2.50 -10.51
CA LEU A 87 9.36 1.70 -11.27
C LEU A 87 9.28 0.25 -10.77
N LEU A 88 10.42 -0.37 -10.46
CA LEU A 88 10.46 -1.72 -9.90
C LEU A 88 9.91 -1.76 -8.46
N LYS A 89 10.16 -0.72 -7.64
CA LYS A 89 9.50 -0.58 -6.34
C LYS A 89 7.99 -0.45 -6.49
N ALA A 90 7.52 0.34 -7.46
CA ALA A 90 6.11 0.41 -7.79
C ALA A 90 5.56 -0.96 -8.21
N SER A 91 6.34 -1.80 -8.91
CA SER A 91 5.95 -3.17 -9.28
C SER A 91 5.76 -4.11 -8.08
N ASP A 92 6.66 -4.09 -7.10
CA ASP A 92 6.51 -4.88 -5.86
C ASP A 92 5.33 -4.36 -5.00
N GLU A 93 5.11 -3.05 -5.02
CA GLU A 93 4.00 -2.36 -4.36
C GLU A 93 2.65 -2.71 -5.02
N ILE A 94 2.60 -2.76 -6.36
CA ILE A 94 1.48 -3.26 -7.16
C ILE A 94 1.22 -4.75 -6.90
N ALA A 95 2.25 -5.54 -6.57
CA ALA A 95 2.08 -6.96 -6.28
C ALA A 95 1.15 -7.20 -5.07
N SER A 96 1.15 -6.30 -4.07
CA SER A 96 0.23 -6.39 -2.93
C SER A 96 -1.24 -6.15 -3.33
N GLY A 97 -1.49 -5.16 -4.19
CA GLY A 97 -2.82 -4.87 -4.75
C GLY A 97 -3.30 -5.97 -5.68
N ARG A 98 -2.43 -6.50 -6.55
CA ARG A 98 -2.73 -7.65 -7.40
C ARG A 98 -2.99 -8.92 -6.60
N SER A 99 -2.28 -9.13 -5.49
CA SER A 99 -2.52 -10.27 -4.60
C SER A 99 -3.90 -10.19 -3.95
N LEU A 100 -4.34 -8.98 -3.59
CA LEU A 100 -5.68 -8.74 -3.06
C LEU A 100 -6.76 -9.00 -4.11
N LEU A 101 -6.66 -8.40 -5.30
CA LEU A 101 -7.64 -8.61 -6.37
C LEU A 101 -7.69 -10.08 -6.81
N GLY A 102 -6.53 -10.71 -7.00
CA GLY A 102 -6.46 -12.14 -7.31
C GLY A 102 -6.99 -13.03 -6.18
N PHE A 103 -6.93 -12.60 -4.91
CA PHE A 103 -7.63 -13.29 -3.83
C PHE A 103 -9.15 -13.15 -3.98
N LEU A 104 -9.64 -11.93 -4.23
CA LEU A 104 -11.07 -11.68 -4.40
C LEU A 104 -11.63 -12.51 -5.56
N GLU A 105 -11.00 -12.45 -6.74
CA GLU A 105 -11.39 -13.21 -7.94
C GLU A 105 -11.42 -14.72 -7.67
N ARG A 106 -10.37 -15.28 -7.05
CA ARG A 106 -10.32 -16.73 -6.74
C ARG A 106 -11.38 -17.18 -5.74
N ASN A 107 -11.84 -16.29 -4.86
CA ASN A 107 -12.79 -16.59 -3.79
C ASN A 107 -14.17 -15.97 -4.04
N GLU A 108 -14.47 -15.56 -5.28
CA GLU A 108 -15.66 -14.78 -5.57
C GLU A 108 -16.94 -15.50 -5.16
N GLY A 109 -17.09 -16.76 -5.57
CA GLY A 109 -18.25 -17.59 -5.23
C GLY A 109 -18.45 -17.72 -3.72
N THR A 110 -17.38 -18.01 -2.98
CA THR A 110 -17.41 -18.15 -1.52
C THR A 110 -17.77 -16.84 -0.82
N ILE A 111 -17.20 -15.72 -1.24
CA ILE A 111 -17.47 -14.40 -0.65
C ILE A 111 -18.92 -13.97 -0.91
N ARG A 112 -19.41 -14.15 -2.14
CA ARG A 112 -20.80 -13.80 -2.49
C ARG A 112 -21.80 -14.67 -1.75
N GLU A 113 -21.52 -15.96 -1.65
CA GLU A 113 -22.35 -16.89 -0.88
C GLU A 113 -22.36 -16.53 0.61
N TRP A 114 -21.19 -16.20 1.17
CA TRP A 114 -21.11 -15.72 2.54
C TRP A 114 -21.94 -14.45 2.74
N PHE A 115 -21.83 -13.44 1.88
CA PHE A 115 -22.66 -12.23 1.97
C PHE A 115 -24.16 -12.49 1.82
N ARG A 116 -24.56 -13.55 1.12
CA ARG A 116 -25.96 -13.97 1.00
C ARG A 116 -26.45 -14.59 2.32
N ASN A 117 -25.60 -15.35 2.99
CA ASN A 117 -25.95 -16.15 4.17
C ASN A 117 -25.58 -15.49 5.52
N ALA A 118 -24.78 -14.42 5.52
CA ALA A 118 -24.30 -13.71 6.72
C ALA A 118 -25.42 -13.03 7.55
N GLY A 119 -26.68 -13.16 7.13
CA GLY A 119 -27.85 -12.86 7.95
C GLY A 119 -28.10 -13.89 9.06
N GLU A 120 -27.56 -15.10 8.95
CA GLU A 120 -27.98 -16.26 9.77
C GLU A 120 -26.98 -16.67 10.86
N SER A 121 -25.73 -16.19 10.81
CA SER A 121 -24.65 -16.55 11.75
C SER A 121 -24.51 -15.58 12.93
N ASP A 122 -25.60 -15.25 13.64
CA ASP A 122 -25.53 -14.32 14.80
C ASP A 122 -24.95 -14.95 16.09
N ASN A 123 -24.36 -16.14 16.03
CA ASN A 123 -23.96 -16.90 17.21
C ASN A 123 -22.48 -17.32 17.17
N LYS A 124 -21.64 -16.57 17.90
CA LYS A 124 -20.47 -16.99 18.72
C LYS A 124 -19.54 -15.76 18.93
N SER A 125 -19.03 -15.43 20.11
CA SER A 125 -19.12 -16.03 21.45
C SER A 125 -19.05 -14.92 22.50
N GLU A 126 -19.90 -15.00 23.52
CA GLU A 126 -19.60 -14.43 24.85
C GLU A 126 -18.47 -15.26 25.49
N GLY A 127 -17.27 -15.21 24.92
CA GLY A 127 -16.08 -15.86 25.47
C GLY A 127 -15.28 -14.87 26.31
N ASP A 128 -14.85 -15.29 27.50
CA ASP A 128 -14.00 -14.63 28.50
C ASP A 128 -13.23 -13.36 28.05
N TRP A 129 -13.95 -12.24 27.93
CA TRP A 129 -13.35 -10.91 27.76
C TRP A 129 -12.94 -10.32 29.12
N VAL A 130 -12.44 -11.15 30.04
CA VAL A 130 -12.27 -10.75 31.45
C VAL A 130 -11.10 -9.79 31.61
N ASP A 131 -10.05 -9.93 30.79
CA ASP A 131 -8.76 -9.24 31.02
C ASP A 131 -8.25 -8.38 29.84
N GLU A 132 -9.00 -8.23 28.75
CA GLU A 132 -8.55 -7.48 27.56
C GLU A 132 -9.75 -6.89 26.79
N ASP A 133 -9.52 -5.77 26.11
CA ASP A 133 -10.54 -5.12 25.28
C ASP A 133 -11.09 -6.09 24.20
N PRO A 134 -12.41 -6.23 24.07
CA PRO A 134 -12.98 -7.19 23.13
C PRO A 134 -12.58 -6.99 21.67
N ARG A 135 -12.32 -5.75 21.27
CA ARG A 135 -11.89 -5.45 19.91
C ARG A 135 -10.49 -5.99 19.64
N ILE A 136 -9.62 -6.01 20.67
CA ILE A 136 -8.27 -6.54 20.57
C ILE A 136 -8.28 -8.06 20.48
N VAL A 137 -9.12 -8.72 21.26
CA VAL A 137 -9.26 -10.18 21.21
C VAL A 137 -9.86 -10.62 19.86
N ASP A 138 -10.87 -9.93 19.32
CA ASP A 138 -11.38 -10.17 17.95
C ASP A 138 -10.27 -10.09 16.89
N LEU A 139 -9.49 -9.02 16.94
CA LEU A 139 -8.43 -8.76 15.98
C LEU A 139 -7.28 -9.76 16.07
N SER A 140 -7.06 -10.32 17.27
CA SER A 140 -6.07 -11.35 17.55
C SER A 140 -6.36 -12.68 16.88
N ILE A 141 -7.65 -13.02 16.71
CA ILE A 141 -8.08 -14.29 16.10
C ILE A 141 -7.66 -14.33 14.61
N VAL A 142 -7.69 -13.18 13.93
CA VAL A 142 -7.39 -13.08 12.49
C VAL A 142 -5.91 -13.20 12.15
N ASP A 143 -5.03 -13.15 13.16
CA ASP A 143 -3.61 -13.42 12.95
C ASP A 143 -3.33 -14.93 12.73
N GLN A 144 -4.36 -15.78 12.88
CA GLN A 144 -4.34 -17.23 12.64
C GLN A 144 -5.22 -17.62 11.44
N GLU A 145 -5.36 -18.93 11.15
CA GLU A 145 -6.36 -19.40 10.19
C GLU A 145 -7.77 -19.16 10.73
N SER A 146 -8.42 -18.10 10.24
CA SER A 146 -9.74 -17.67 10.69
C SER A 146 -10.80 -17.78 9.59
N SER A 147 -12.05 -18.00 9.99
CA SER A 147 -13.25 -18.00 9.15
C SER A 147 -13.60 -16.61 8.62
N LEU A 148 -14.48 -16.54 7.62
CA LEU A 148 -14.95 -15.27 7.06
C LEU A 148 -15.71 -14.43 8.09
N ASP A 149 -16.53 -15.06 8.95
CA ASP A 149 -17.24 -14.36 10.03
C ASP A 149 -16.28 -13.74 11.05
N GLU A 150 -15.25 -14.48 11.46
CA GLU A 150 -14.22 -13.96 12.38
C GLU A 150 -13.46 -12.79 11.76
N ARG A 151 -13.11 -12.88 10.48
CA ARG A 151 -12.44 -11.80 9.75
C ARG A 151 -13.31 -10.56 9.65
N PHE A 152 -14.59 -10.74 9.32
CA PHE A 152 -15.53 -9.65 9.23
C PHE A 152 -15.71 -8.96 10.59
N ARG A 153 -15.95 -9.74 11.66
CA ARG A 153 -16.06 -9.23 13.04
C ARG A 153 -14.82 -8.45 13.46
N ALA A 154 -13.62 -8.99 13.22
CA ALA A 154 -12.37 -8.29 13.50
C ALA A 154 -12.25 -6.97 12.72
N GLY A 155 -12.69 -6.95 11.46
CA GLY A 155 -12.77 -5.74 10.66
C GLY A 155 -13.67 -4.67 11.28
N LEU A 156 -14.86 -5.04 11.74
CA LEU A 156 -15.76 -4.14 12.48
C LEU A 156 -15.09 -3.62 13.76
N SER A 157 -14.43 -4.50 14.51
CA SER A 157 -13.70 -4.16 15.73
C SER A 157 -12.53 -3.20 15.47
N ALA A 158 -11.81 -3.33 14.35
CA ALA A 158 -10.79 -2.38 13.93
C ALA A 158 -11.37 -0.98 13.65
N ILE A 159 -12.51 -0.91 12.95
CA ILE A 159 -13.18 0.37 12.65
C ILE A 159 -13.67 1.04 13.94
N ASN A 160 -14.30 0.29 14.83
CA ASN A 160 -14.76 0.82 16.11
C ASN A 160 -13.58 1.33 16.95
N LEU A 161 -12.50 0.55 17.05
CA LEU A 161 -11.29 0.94 17.78
C LEU A 161 -10.67 2.23 17.20
N ALA A 162 -10.54 2.32 15.88
CA ALA A 162 -10.04 3.52 15.23
C ALA A 162 -10.97 4.73 15.38
N SER A 163 -12.29 4.52 15.41
CA SER A 163 -13.28 5.59 15.62
C SER A 163 -13.21 6.15 17.05
N THR A 164 -13.03 5.29 18.06
CA THR A 164 -12.77 5.72 19.44
C THR A 164 -11.46 6.51 19.51
N TYR A 165 -10.38 5.99 18.89
CA TYR A 165 -9.10 6.70 18.80
C TYR A 165 -9.25 8.08 18.15
N MET A 166 -9.98 8.20 17.03
CA MET A 166 -10.17 9.48 16.34
C MET A 166 -10.92 10.50 17.19
N THR A 167 -11.93 10.06 17.93
CA THR A 167 -12.66 10.94 18.87
C THR A 167 -11.73 11.46 19.96
N TRP A 168 -10.91 10.58 20.53
CA TRP A 168 -9.89 10.96 21.51
C TRP A 168 -8.83 11.90 20.90
N GLU A 169 -8.32 11.60 19.71
CA GLU A 169 -7.30 12.40 19.00
C GLU A 169 -7.83 13.81 18.72
N GLN A 170 -9.08 13.92 18.27
CA GLN A 170 -9.74 15.20 18.03
C GLN A 170 -9.84 16.05 19.30
N ASN A 171 -10.17 15.43 20.44
CA ASN A 171 -10.21 16.12 21.73
C ASN A 171 -8.80 16.53 22.19
N ARG A 172 -7.81 15.65 22.01
CA ARG A 172 -6.42 15.93 22.35
C ARG A 172 -5.85 17.11 21.56
N LEU A 173 -6.16 17.18 20.26
CA LEU A 173 -5.75 18.27 19.37
C LEU A 173 -6.30 19.63 19.82
N LYS A 174 -7.55 19.68 20.31
CA LYS A 174 -8.14 20.89 20.89
C LYS A 174 -7.36 21.36 22.12
N THR A 175 -6.97 20.43 23.01
CA THR A 175 -6.22 20.75 24.24
C THR A 175 -4.83 21.29 23.95
N VAL A 176 -4.10 20.72 23.00
CA VAL A 176 -2.71 21.11 22.68
C VAL A 176 -2.65 22.40 21.83
N LYS A 177 -3.79 23.06 21.55
CA LYS A 177 -3.92 24.28 20.73
C LYS A 177 -3.17 24.21 19.39
N ARG A 178 -2.98 23.01 18.85
CA ARG A 178 -2.34 22.80 17.55
C ARG A 178 -3.44 22.78 16.49
N ARG A 179 -3.33 23.63 15.46
CA ARG A 179 -4.11 23.52 14.22
C ARG A 179 -3.65 22.31 13.41
N ARG A 180 -3.81 21.11 13.96
CA ARG A 180 -3.49 19.85 13.29
C ARG A 180 -4.77 19.13 12.94
N LYS A 181 -4.73 18.45 11.80
CA LYS A 181 -5.75 17.54 11.31
C LYS A 181 -5.63 16.21 12.06
N THR A 182 -6.72 15.44 12.13
CA THR A 182 -6.64 14.05 12.61
C THR A 182 -5.71 13.25 11.70
N ARG A 183 -5.24 12.08 12.16
CA ARG A 183 -4.38 11.23 11.35
C ARG A 183 -5.06 10.78 10.06
N VAL A 184 -6.36 10.43 10.13
CA VAL A 184 -7.14 10.08 8.93
C VAL A 184 -7.21 11.26 7.96
N ASP A 185 -7.53 12.46 8.44
CA ASP A 185 -7.60 13.66 7.60
C ASP A 185 -6.24 13.97 6.94
N ALA A 186 -5.16 13.94 7.72
CA ALA A 186 -3.80 14.18 7.22
C ALA A 186 -3.39 13.17 6.13
N LEU A 187 -3.77 11.90 6.28
CA LEU A 187 -3.52 10.86 5.29
C LEU A 187 -4.41 10.99 4.06
N CYS A 188 -5.66 11.45 4.23
CA CYS A 188 -6.56 11.73 3.11
C CYS A 188 -6.08 12.90 2.24
N ASP A 189 -5.30 13.82 2.81
CA ASP A 189 -4.69 14.93 2.06
C ASP A 189 -3.33 14.56 1.46
N ASN A 190 -2.55 13.74 2.18
CA ASN A 190 -1.24 13.29 1.74
C ASN A 190 -0.97 11.87 2.25
N LEU A 191 -1.12 10.88 1.37
CA LEU A 191 -0.86 9.46 1.66
C LEU A 191 0.62 9.18 2.01
N GLY A 192 1.53 10.09 1.66
CA GLY A 192 2.94 10.05 2.07
C GLY A 192 3.23 10.71 3.42
N ALA A 193 2.22 11.18 4.14
CA ALA A 193 2.40 11.79 5.45
C ALA A 193 3.00 10.78 6.44
N GLY A 194 4.25 10.99 6.85
CA GLY A 194 4.94 10.11 7.80
C GLY A 194 4.30 10.08 9.19
N ASN A 195 4.73 9.13 10.03
CA ASN A 195 4.15 8.88 11.37
C ASN A 195 4.59 9.90 12.45
N ARG A 196 5.30 10.98 12.09
CA ARG A 196 5.91 11.90 13.06
C ARG A 196 4.91 12.71 13.90
N SER A 197 3.62 12.66 13.57
CA SER A 197 2.56 13.40 14.24
C SER A 197 1.39 12.53 14.72
N THR A 198 1.57 11.22 14.82
CA THR A 198 0.54 10.30 15.30
C THR A 198 0.51 10.26 16.82
N PHE A 199 -0.68 10.12 17.40
CA PHE A 199 -0.87 10.01 18.85
C PHE A 199 -1.18 8.58 19.32
N TYR A 200 -0.95 7.56 18.49
CA TYR A 200 -1.28 6.17 18.83
C TYR A 200 -0.65 5.70 20.13
N LYS A 201 0.65 5.92 20.30
CA LYS A 201 1.36 5.53 21.53
C LYS A 201 0.78 6.25 22.74
N GLU A 202 0.53 7.55 22.64
CA GLU A 202 -0.04 8.34 23.73
C GLU A 202 -1.45 7.86 24.11
N TYR A 203 -2.29 7.54 23.12
CA TYR A 203 -3.64 7.02 23.36
C TYR A 203 -3.61 5.69 24.10
N VAL A 204 -2.78 4.75 23.62
CA VAL A 204 -2.69 3.42 24.21
C VAL A 204 -2.02 3.45 25.58
N ASP A 205 -0.99 4.29 25.76
CA ASP A 205 -0.32 4.46 27.05
C ASP A 205 -1.26 5.01 28.11
N ALA A 206 -2.22 5.86 27.72
CA ALA A 206 -3.23 6.47 28.58
C ALA A 206 -4.47 5.60 28.84
N SER A 207 -4.58 4.43 28.20
CA SER A 207 -5.72 3.52 28.39
C SER A 207 -5.32 2.33 29.26
N ASP A 208 -6.11 2.09 30.31
CA ASP A 208 -5.96 0.93 31.19
C ASP A 208 -6.63 -0.33 30.62
N ASN A 209 -7.41 -0.19 29.54
CA ASN A 209 -8.18 -1.28 28.93
C ASN A 209 -7.33 -2.17 28.01
N PHE A 210 -6.10 -1.76 27.68
CA PHE A 210 -5.22 -2.50 26.77
C PHE A 210 -4.11 -3.19 27.55
N ARG A 211 -4.18 -4.52 27.62
CA ARG A 211 -3.10 -5.32 28.21
C ARG A 211 -1.90 -5.38 27.27
N ASP A 212 -2.13 -5.67 25.99
CA ASP A 212 -1.08 -5.58 24.95
C ASP A 212 -1.13 -4.25 24.20
N LYS A 213 -0.36 -3.28 24.71
CA LYS A 213 -0.29 -1.92 24.16
C LYS A 213 0.25 -1.88 22.73
N GLU A 214 1.28 -2.65 22.39
CA GLU A 214 1.85 -2.61 21.03
C GLU A 214 0.87 -3.21 20.02
N LYS A 215 0.17 -4.28 20.40
CA LYS A 215 -0.87 -4.89 19.58
C LYS A 215 -2.06 -3.97 19.37
N ALA A 216 -2.55 -3.32 20.43
CA ALA A 216 -3.61 -2.32 20.33
C ALA A 216 -3.24 -1.17 19.38
N LYS A 217 -2.01 -0.65 19.50
CA LYS A 217 -1.49 0.35 18.57
C LYS A 217 -1.53 -0.12 17.11
N ASN A 218 -1.03 -1.32 16.82
CA ASN A 218 -1.03 -1.87 15.46
C ASN A 218 -2.45 -2.04 14.89
N TYR A 219 -3.41 -2.44 15.72
CA TYR A 219 -4.80 -2.57 15.31
C TYR A 219 -5.52 -1.23 15.11
N ILE A 220 -5.19 -0.22 15.91
CA ILE A 220 -5.64 1.16 15.66
C ILE A 220 -5.11 1.65 14.31
N GLU A 221 -3.83 1.41 14.01
CA GLU A 221 -3.23 1.76 12.71
C GLU A 221 -3.96 1.08 11.55
N TYR A 222 -4.31 -0.19 11.70
CA TYR A 222 -5.09 -0.93 10.71
C TYR A 222 -6.51 -0.35 10.52
N GLY A 223 -7.21 -0.01 11.60
CA GLY A 223 -8.52 0.63 11.52
C GLY A 223 -8.44 2.01 10.87
N VAL A 224 -7.44 2.82 11.20
CA VAL A 224 -7.19 4.14 10.56
C VAL A 224 -6.96 3.98 9.06
N LYS A 225 -6.17 2.99 8.64
CA LYS A 225 -5.96 2.70 7.22
C LYS A 225 -7.26 2.33 6.51
N SER A 226 -8.12 1.55 7.15
CA SER A 226 -9.44 1.18 6.62
C SER A 226 -10.35 2.41 6.48
N LEU A 227 -10.34 3.32 7.46
CA LEU A 227 -11.07 4.60 7.36
C LEU A 227 -10.56 5.51 6.25
N VAL A 228 -9.24 5.59 6.07
CA VAL A 228 -8.63 6.33 4.95
C VAL A 228 -9.04 5.73 3.61
N PHE A 229 -9.01 4.39 3.49
CA PHE A 229 -9.46 3.71 2.29
C PHE A 229 -10.92 4.01 1.99
N GLY A 230 -11.81 3.89 2.99
CA GLY A 230 -13.24 4.18 2.82
C GLY A 230 -13.49 5.61 2.32
N ARG A 231 -12.80 6.61 2.88
CA ARG A 231 -12.90 8.00 2.42
C ARG A 231 -12.38 8.21 1.00
N MET A 232 -11.27 7.57 0.64
CA MET A 232 -10.76 7.64 -0.74
C MET A 232 -11.71 6.96 -1.72
N PHE A 233 -12.31 5.84 -1.33
CA PHE A 233 -13.30 5.14 -2.14
C PHE A 233 -14.51 6.03 -2.44
N VAL A 234 -15.10 6.66 -1.42
CA VAL A 234 -16.22 7.60 -1.58
C VAL A 234 -15.85 8.75 -2.52
N ARG A 235 -14.69 9.39 -2.31
CA ARG A 235 -14.23 10.50 -3.17
C ARG A 235 -14.09 10.10 -4.63
N HIS A 236 -13.50 8.94 -4.91
CA HIS A 236 -13.35 8.44 -6.28
C HIS A 236 -14.70 8.04 -6.89
N MET A 237 -15.57 7.44 -6.09
CA MET A 237 -16.90 7.04 -6.53
C MET A 237 -17.76 8.26 -6.88
N GLN A 238 -17.71 9.35 -6.10
CA GLN A 238 -18.39 10.62 -6.41
C GLN A 238 -17.94 11.20 -7.76
N VAL A 239 -16.64 11.10 -8.08
CA VAL A 239 -16.10 11.49 -9.39
C VAL A 239 -16.60 10.57 -10.51
N TYR A 240 -16.73 9.27 -10.24
CA TYR A 240 -17.13 8.26 -11.23
C TYR A 240 -18.63 8.27 -11.54
N ALA A 241 -19.47 8.36 -10.50
CA ALA A 241 -20.93 8.28 -10.58
C ALA A 241 -21.58 9.64 -10.85
N GLY A 242 -20.86 10.76 -10.64
CA GLY A 242 -21.41 12.11 -10.74
C GLY A 242 -22.45 12.44 -9.67
N ASP A 243 -22.65 11.55 -8.69
CA ASP A 243 -23.55 11.73 -7.57
C ASP A 243 -22.76 12.08 -6.30
N MET A 244 -23.16 13.16 -5.65
CA MET A 244 -22.58 13.69 -4.41
C MET A 244 -23.39 13.28 -3.18
N SER A 245 -24.44 12.46 -3.34
CA SER A 245 -25.44 12.21 -2.30
C SER A 245 -24.96 11.33 -1.15
N THR A 246 -23.89 10.55 -1.32
CA THR A 246 -23.41 9.59 -0.32
C THR A 246 -22.07 9.99 0.30
N ASP A 247 -22.11 10.31 1.59
CA ASP A 247 -20.92 10.60 2.39
C ASP A 247 -20.20 9.33 2.90
N VAL A 248 -20.83 8.16 2.78
CA VAL A 248 -20.35 6.93 3.44
C VAL A 248 -20.62 5.68 2.59
N HIS A 249 -19.56 5.02 2.11
CA HIS A 249 -19.61 3.70 1.47
C HIS A 249 -18.83 2.66 2.28
N LEU A 250 -19.49 2.02 3.26
CA LEU A 250 -18.87 1.02 4.12
C LEU A 250 -18.85 -0.38 3.53
N GLY A 251 -19.64 -0.67 2.47
CA GLY A 251 -19.70 -2.02 1.92
C GLY A 251 -18.36 -2.50 1.35
N VAL A 252 -17.55 -1.58 0.81
CA VAL A 252 -16.20 -1.91 0.34
C VAL A 252 -15.30 -2.37 1.49
N LEU A 253 -15.46 -1.78 2.68
CA LEU A 253 -14.69 -2.20 3.86
C LEU A 253 -15.09 -3.61 4.28
N GLY A 254 -16.37 -3.95 4.18
CA GLY A 254 -16.86 -5.31 4.41
C GLY A 254 -16.14 -6.34 3.54
N ILE A 255 -15.98 -6.06 2.24
CA ILE A 255 -15.21 -6.92 1.31
C ILE A 255 -13.74 -7.02 1.74
N LEU A 256 -13.11 -5.87 2.07
CA LEU A 256 -11.71 -5.83 2.47
C LEU A 256 -11.43 -6.56 3.77
N PHE A 257 -12.40 -6.66 4.69
CA PHE A 257 -12.23 -7.38 5.94
C PHE A 257 -12.08 -8.88 5.75
N LEU A 258 -12.67 -9.44 4.69
CA LEU A 258 -12.61 -10.88 4.39
C LEU A 258 -11.21 -11.37 4.00
N THR A 259 -10.26 -10.44 3.83
CA THR A 259 -8.91 -10.73 3.38
C THR A 259 -7.83 -10.06 4.25
N THR A 260 -6.77 -10.81 4.55
CA THR A 260 -5.60 -10.25 5.25
C THR A 260 -4.67 -9.49 4.30
N TYR A 261 -4.83 -9.62 2.98
CA TYR A 261 -3.99 -8.95 1.99
C TYR A 261 -4.09 -7.42 2.06
N PHE A 262 -5.26 -6.89 2.46
CA PHE A 262 -5.44 -5.45 2.62
C PHE A 262 -4.48 -4.85 3.66
N ARG A 263 -4.11 -5.61 4.70
CA ARG A 263 -3.11 -5.18 5.70
C ARG A 263 -1.77 -4.83 5.06
N ARG A 264 -1.39 -5.50 3.96
CA ARG A 264 -0.11 -5.33 3.27
C ARG A 264 -0.07 -4.19 2.24
N VAL A 265 -1.22 -3.62 1.86
CA VAL A 265 -1.31 -2.54 0.88
C VAL A 265 -0.68 -1.25 1.45
N THR A 266 0.29 -0.62 0.81
CA THR A 266 0.85 0.64 1.34
C THR A 266 -0.10 1.81 1.08
N TYR A 267 -0.04 2.88 1.88
CA TYR A 267 -0.85 4.09 1.65
C TYR A 267 -0.76 4.64 0.22
N PRO A 268 0.43 4.75 -0.41
CA PRO A 268 0.55 5.20 -1.80
C PRO A 268 -0.24 4.37 -2.82
N ASN A 269 -0.52 3.10 -2.54
CA ASN A 269 -1.26 2.21 -3.44
C ASN A 269 -2.76 2.21 -3.23
N ILE A 270 -3.27 2.88 -2.18
CA ILE A 270 -4.70 2.95 -1.90
C ILE A 270 -5.49 3.46 -3.12
N PRO A 271 -5.10 4.56 -3.81
CA PRO A 271 -5.85 5.06 -4.96
C PRO A 271 -5.94 4.07 -6.12
N LEU A 272 -4.86 3.33 -6.39
CA LEU A 272 -4.84 2.29 -7.43
C LEU A 272 -5.80 1.16 -7.10
N LEU A 273 -5.81 0.71 -5.84
CA LEU A 273 -6.74 -0.32 -5.37
C LEU A 273 -8.19 0.16 -5.42
N VAL A 274 -8.47 1.40 -5.03
CA VAL A 274 -9.80 2.01 -5.13
C VAL A 274 -10.31 1.97 -6.56
N ASN A 275 -9.51 2.44 -7.53
CA ASN A 275 -9.89 2.42 -8.94
C ASN A 275 -10.13 0.99 -9.43
N ALA A 276 -9.27 0.03 -9.07
CA ALA A 276 -9.44 -1.35 -9.49
C ALA A 276 -10.73 -1.98 -8.94
N ILE A 277 -11.10 -1.69 -7.70
CA ILE A 277 -12.37 -2.17 -7.13
C ILE A 277 -13.55 -1.50 -7.84
N LEU A 278 -13.53 -0.17 -8.03
CA LEU A 278 -14.59 0.57 -8.70
C LEU A 278 -14.82 0.11 -10.14
N SER A 279 -13.77 -0.25 -10.87
CA SER A 279 -13.86 -0.78 -12.24
C SER A 279 -14.26 -2.26 -12.33
N SER A 280 -14.52 -2.92 -11.20
CA SER A 280 -14.85 -4.36 -11.14
C SER A 280 -16.25 -4.59 -10.56
N ASP A 281 -16.74 -5.83 -10.64
CA ASP A 281 -18.02 -6.21 -10.02
C ASP A 281 -17.99 -6.17 -8.48
N TRP A 282 -16.81 -6.02 -7.87
CA TRP A 282 -16.66 -5.75 -6.44
C TRP A 282 -17.17 -4.36 -6.05
N GLY A 283 -17.07 -3.37 -6.96
CA GLY A 283 -17.65 -2.04 -6.74
C GLY A 283 -19.16 -2.09 -6.60
N LYS A 284 -19.84 -2.86 -7.47
CA LYS A 284 -21.30 -3.08 -7.40
C LYS A 284 -21.71 -3.80 -6.13
N LEU A 285 -20.98 -4.86 -5.75
CA LEU A 285 -21.25 -5.58 -4.49
C LEU A 285 -21.03 -4.68 -3.27
N ALA A 286 -19.99 -3.83 -3.29
CA ALA A 286 -19.73 -2.87 -2.22
C ALA A 286 -20.89 -1.88 -2.06
N GLU A 287 -21.44 -1.38 -3.17
CA GLU A 287 -22.61 -0.52 -3.16
C GLU A 287 -23.83 -1.24 -2.56
N GLU A 288 -24.17 -2.42 -3.08
CA GLU A 288 -25.28 -3.25 -2.61
C GLU A 288 -25.21 -3.55 -1.11
N LYS A 289 -24.01 -3.81 -0.58
CA LYS A 289 -23.81 -4.19 0.83
C LYS A 289 -23.52 -3.01 1.76
N THR A 290 -23.54 -1.78 1.27
CA THR A 290 -23.20 -0.59 2.09
C THR A 290 -24.13 -0.44 3.30
N GLU A 291 -25.43 -0.55 3.13
CA GLU A 291 -26.39 -0.43 4.23
C GLU A 291 -26.27 -1.58 5.24
N TRP A 292 -26.08 -2.81 4.74
CA TRP A 292 -25.94 -3.99 5.57
C TRP A 292 -24.68 -3.91 6.45
N VAL A 293 -23.52 -3.57 5.88
CA VAL A 293 -22.28 -3.38 6.66
C VAL A 293 -22.44 -2.24 7.66
N SER A 294 -23.09 -1.14 7.28
CA SER A 294 -23.35 -0.01 8.17
C SER A 294 -24.21 -0.42 9.38
N SER A 295 -25.23 -1.24 9.16
CA SER A 295 -26.08 -1.79 10.23
C SER A 295 -25.28 -2.70 11.17
N ARG A 296 -24.46 -3.59 10.62
CA ARG A 296 -23.60 -4.48 11.42
C ARG A 296 -22.57 -3.71 12.24
N LEU A 297 -21.99 -2.63 11.71
CA LEU A 297 -21.07 -1.77 12.46
C LEU A 297 -21.75 -1.12 13.66
N LYS A 298 -22.96 -0.57 13.48
CA LYS A 298 -23.78 0.01 14.57
C LYS A 298 -24.16 -1.03 15.63
N GLN A 299 -24.53 -2.24 15.21
CA GLN A 299 -24.83 -3.34 16.13
C GLN A 299 -23.60 -3.74 16.95
N ASN A 300 -22.43 -3.83 16.32
CA ASN A 300 -21.18 -4.15 17.00
C ASN A 300 -20.82 -3.09 18.05
N ASP A 301 -20.98 -1.81 17.70
CA ASP A 301 -20.74 -0.70 18.62
C ASP A 301 -21.68 -0.73 19.84
N GLY A 302 -22.98 -0.99 19.60
CA GLY A 302 -23.96 -1.13 20.67
C GLY A 302 -23.70 -2.32 21.62
N LYS A 303 -23.14 -3.43 21.12
CA LYS A 303 -22.73 -4.58 21.96
C LYS A 303 -21.57 -4.20 22.89
N LEU A 304 -20.63 -3.37 22.43
CA LEU A 304 -19.47 -2.95 23.21
C LEU A 304 -19.83 -1.98 24.35
N HIS A 305 -20.87 -1.16 24.20
CA HIS A 305 -21.30 -0.17 25.22
C HIS A 305 -22.22 -0.73 26.31
N ARG A 306 -22.69 -1.98 26.17
CA ARG A 306 -23.58 -2.64 27.16
C ARG A 306 -22.82 -3.32 28.31
N LYS A 307 -21.48 -3.24 28.31
CA LYS A 307 -20.59 -3.72 29.36
C LYS A 307 -19.89 -2.53 30.00
#